data_AF-A0A9E6E4Q9-F1
#
_entry.id   AF-A0A9E6E4Q9-F1
#
_cell.length_a   1.000
_cell.length_b   1.000
_cell.length_c   1.000
_cell.angle_alpha   90.00
_cell.angle_beta   90.00
_cell.angle_gamma   90.00
#
_symmetry.space_group_name_H-M   'P 1'
#
loop_
_entity.id
_entity.type
_entity.pdbx_description
1 polymer ?
#
loop_
_entity_poly.entity_id
_entity_poly.type
_entity_poly.pdbx_seq_one_letter_code
_entity_poly.pdbx_strand_id
1 'polypeptide(L)'
;MSTRELTYIHEMGIQAYELVHPDRLHGYSVEGITLSEDCKILLVSPQQPSGSTAILFENIIKTMNLKLEHALYLAPEYLSLLTPTQVEWIWFAGCEVQRDLGQKTLHSPNLSEIEGNQQHKRALWQQIQALK
;
A
#
# COMPACT_ATOMS: atom_id res chain seq x y z
N MET A 1 -20.46 7.02 32.12
CA MET A 1 -19.45 6.70 33.14
C MET A 1 -19.88 7.31 34.45
N SER A 2 -19.88 6.56 35.55
CA SER A 2 -20.21 7.13 36.88
C SER A 2 -19.00 7.86 37.46
N THR A 3 -19.22 8.97 38.17
CA THR A 3 -18.15 9.81 38.75
C THR A 3 -17.13 9.03 39.59
N ARG A 4 -17.58 7.97 40.28
CA ARG A 4 -16.73 7.10 41.11
C ARG A 4 -15.69 6.29 40.29
N GLU A 5 -16.03 5.93 39.05
CA GLU A 5 -15.15 5.16 38.17
C GLU A 5 -14.02 6.05 37.65
N LEU A 6 -14.32 7.29 37.27
CA LEU A 6 -13.34 8.27 36.81
C LEU A 6 -12.32 8.64 37.91
N THR A 7 -12.77 8.76 39.16
CA THR A 7 -11.87 9.02 40.30
C THR A 7 -10.89 7.87 40.49
N TYR A 8 -11.37 6.63 40.47
CA TYR A 8 -10.51 5.45 40.64
C TYR A 8 -9.44 5.34 39.55
N ILE A 9 -9.80 5.61 38.29
CA ILE A 9 -8.87 5.58 37.15
C ILE A 9 -7.80 6.68 37.29
N HIS A 10 -8.20 7.88 37.73
CA HIS A 10 -7.29 8.99 37.98
C HIS A 10 -6.32 8.70 39.13
N GLU A 11 -6.80 8.07 40.21
CA GLU A 11 -5.97 7.66 41.35
C GLU A 11 -4.95 6.57 40.98
N MET A 12 -5.24 5.74 39.97
CA MET A 12 -4.28 4.82 39.38
C MET A 12 -3.27 5.49 38.42
N GLY A 13 -3.31 6.82 38.29
CA GLY A 13 -2.42 7.58 37.40
C GLY A 13 -2.79 7.47 35.92
N ILE A 14 -3.98 6.95 35.61
CA ILE A 14 -4.45 6.78 34.24
C ILE A 14 -5.25 8.03 33.84
N GLN A 15 -4.80 8.71 32.78
CA GLN A 15 -5.50 9.86 32.23
C GLN A 15 -6.66 9.37 31.34
N ALA A 16 -7.89 9.55 31.83
CA ALA A 16 -9.09 9.29 31.04
C ALA A 16 -9.40 10.50 30.14
N TYR A 17 -9.35 10.30 28.83
CA TYR A 17 -9.76 11.29 27.84
C TYR A 17 -11.17 10.95 27.35
N GLU A 18 -12.12 11.87 27.55
CA GLU A 18 -13.47 11.75 27.00
C GLU A 18 -13.58 12.63 25.75
N LEU A 19 -13.98 12.04 24.63
CA LEU A 19 -14.21 12.77 23.38
C LEU A 19 -15.44 13.67 23.55
N VAL A 20 -15.24 14.99 23.53
CA VAL A 20 -16.30 16.00 23.75
C VAL A 20 -17.38 15.98 22.66
N HIS A 21 -17.03 15.55 21.44
CA HIS A 21 -17.94 15.48 20.29
C HIS A 21 -17.77 14.18 19.50
N PRO A 22 -18.25 13.03 20.00
CA PRO A 22 -18.16 11.77 19.28
C PRO A 22 -18.93 11.80 17.95
N ASP A 23 -19.95 12.65 17.83
CA ASP A 23 -20.76 12.80 16.61
C ASP A 23 -19.98 13.39 15.42
N ARG A 24 -18.89 14.13 15.65
CA ARG A 24 -18.01 14.58 14.55
C ARG A 24 -17.23 13.43 13.89
N LEU A 25 -17.17 12.28 14.53
CA LEU A 25 -16.55 11.07 13.96
C LEU A 25 -17.56 10.26 13.13
N HIS A 26 -18.87 10.48 13.27
CA HIS A 26 -19.91 9.75 12.52
C HIS A 26 -19.96 10.06 11.01
N GLY A 27 -19.20 11.04 10.53
CA GLY A 27 -19.10 11.37 9.11
C GLY A 27 -17.77 11.01 8.44
N TYR A 28 -16.77 10.54 9.20
CA TYR A 28 -15.47 10.18 8.62
C TYR A 28 -15.51 8.75 8.08
N SER A 29 -16.29 8.56 7.03
CA SER A 29 -16.14 7.38 6.18
C SER A 29 -14.90 7.63 5.36
N VAL A 30 -13.84 6.84 5.57
CA VAL A 30 -12.68 6.92 4.69
C VAL A 30 -13.17 6.44 3.33
N GLU A 31 -13.37 7.37 2.40
CA GLU A 31 -13.76 7.03 1.03
C GLU A 31 -12.77 6.01 0.51
N GLY A 32 -13.27 4.79 0.29
CA GLY A 32 -12.45 3.69 -0.19
C GLY A 32 -11.87 4.09 -1.54
N ILE A 33 -10.58 3.86 -1.72
CA ILE A 33 -9.95 4.12 -3.01
C ILE A 33 -10.45 3.06 -3.98
N THR A 34 -11.24 3.49 -4.95
CA THR A 34 -11.67 2.65 -6.08
C THR A 34 -10.67 2.79 -7.21
N LEU A 35 -10.07 1.67 -7.63
CA LEU A 35 -9.28 1.62 -8.85
C LEU A 35 -10.18 1.57 -10.07
N SER A 36 -9.75 2.23 -11.15
CA SER A 36 -10.36 2.08 -12.47
C SER A 36 -10.28 0.62 -12.94
N GLU A 37 -11.27 0.17 -13.70
CA GLU A 37 -11.32 -1.20 -14.25
C GLU A 37 -10.15 -1.50 -15.20
N ASP A 38 -9.57 -0.47 -15.82
CA ASP A 38 -8.36 -0.57 -16.65
C ASP A 38 -7.07 -0.81 -15.85
N CYS A 39 -7.08 -0.63 -14.52
CA CYS A 39 -5.89 -0.84 -13.70
C CYS A 39 -5.61 -2.35 -13.53
N LYS A 40 -4.52 -2.80 -14.13
CA LYS A 40 -4.07 -4.20 -14.10
C LYS A 40 -2.95 -4.44 -13.09
N ILE A 41 -2.20 -3.40 -12.73
CA ILE A 41 -1.09 -3.50 -11.77
C ILE A 41 -1.11 -2.37 -10.75
N LEU A 42 -0.96 -2.73 -9.48
CA LEU A 42 -0.84 -1.80 -8.36
C LEU A 42 0.60 -1.81 -7.82
N LEU A 43 1.26 -0.65 -7.81
CA LEU A 43 2.54 -0.43 -7.16
C LEU A 43 2.30 0.11 -5.75
N VAL A 44 2.67 -0.67 -4.73
CA VAL A 44 2.65 -0.27 -3.32
C VAL A 44 4.07 0.05 -2.89
N SER A 45 4.36 1.34 -2.66
CA SER A 45 5.70 1.81 -2.27
C SER A 45 5.60 3.01 -1.35
N PRO A 46 6.45 3.12 -0.31
CA PRO A 46 6.47 4.31 0.56
C PRO A 46 6.96 5.56 -0.17
N GLN A 47 7.71 5.39 -1.26
CA GLN A 47 8.24 6.48 -2.06
C GLN A 47 7.67 6.45 -3.47
N GLN A 48 7.15 7.59 -3.92
CA GLN A 48 6.62 7.75 -5.26
C GLN A 48 7.74 7.63 -6.31
N PRO A 49 7.60 6.77 -7.33
CA PRO A 49 8.59 6.67 -8.40
C PRO A 49 8.72 8.02 -9.13
N SER A 50 9.94 8.55 -9.16
CA SER A 50 10.27 9.82 -9.82
C SER A 50 11.60 9.70 -10.58
N GLY A 51 11.71 10.36 -11.74
CA GLY A 51 12.94 10.36 -12.54
C GLY A 51 13.36 8.95 -13.00
N SER A 52 14.60 8.57 -12.69
CA SER A 52 15.20 7.27 -13.04
C SER A 52 14.38 6.07 -12.52
N THR A 53 13.85 6.20 -11.30
CA THR A 53 12.99 5.20 -10.66
C THR A 53 11.71 4.94 -11.44
N ALA A 54 11.12 6.00 -12.03
CA ALA A 54 9.91 5.89 -12.85
C ALA A 54 10.20 5.20 -14.19
N ILE A 55 11.39 5.44 -14.78
CA ILE A 55 11.84 4.74 -16.00
C ILE A 55 12.02 3.25 -15.72
N LEU A 56 12.61 2.90 -14.56
CA LEU A 56 12.75 1.51 -14.14
C LEU A 56 11.39 0.84 -13.98
N PHE A 57 10.45 1.50 -13.30
CA PHE A 57 9.07 1.05 -13.15
C PHE A 57 8.39 0.82 -14.51
N GLU A 58 8.49 1.77 -15.42
CA GLU A 58 7.94 1.68 -16.77
C GLU A 58 8.54 0.50 -17.55
N ASN A 59 9.85 0.29 -17.47
CA ASN A 59 10.51 -0.85 -18.11
C ASN A 59 9.99 -2.19 -17.57
N ILE A 60 9.77 -2.30 -16.26
CA ILE A 60 9.24 -3.52 -15.63
C ILE A 60 7.81 -3.77 -16.08
N ILE A 61 6.95 -2.75 -16.09
CA ILE A 61 5.58 -2.84 -16.61
C ILE A 61 5.56 -3.31 -18.07
N LYS A 62 6.42 -2.73 -18.92
CA LYS A 62 6.54 -3.13 -20.34
C LYS A 62 6.90 -4.61 -20.48
N THR A 63 7.77 -5.12 -19.62
CA THR A 63 8.16 -6.54 -19.67
C THR A 63 7.04 -7.49 -19.25
N MET A 64 6.07 -7.02 -18.46
CA MET A 64 4.84 -7.73 -18.11
C MET A 64 3.75 -7.61 -19.20
N ASN A 65 4.08 -6.98 -20.34
CA ASN A 65 3.15 -6.67 -21.43
C ASN A 65 1.99 -5.75 -21.00
N LEU A 66 2.23 -4.91 -19.99
CA LEU A 66 1.31 -3.90 -19.50
C LEU A 66 1.75 -2.51 -20.00
N LYS A 67 0.86 -1.52 -19.85
CA LYS A 67 1.18 -0.11 -20.10
C LYS A 67 1.15 0.66 -18.79
N LEU A 68 1.89 1.77 -18.73
CA LEU A 68 1.89 2.67 -17.57
C LEU A 68 0.48 3.19 -17.25
N GLU A 69 -0.37 3.34 -18.25
CA GLU A 69 -1.78 3.74 -18.11
C GLU A 69 -2.61 2.75 -17.29
N HIS A 70 -2.24 1.47 -17.29
CA HIS A 70 -2.88 0.41 -16.51
C HIS A 70 -2.23 0.21 -15.14
N ALA A 71 -1.27 1.08 -14.78
CA ALA A 71 -0.51 0.99 -13.55
C ALA A 71 -0.84 2.13 -12.61
N LEU A 72 -1.10 1.80 -11.35
CA LEU A 72 -1.41 2.78 -10.31
C LEU A 72 -0.35 2.73 -9.21
N TYR A 73 0.10 3.89 -8.76
CA TYR A 73 0.92 4.01 -7.55
C TYR A 73 0.02 4.26 -6.34
N LEU A 74 0.33 3.58 -5.24
CA LEU A 74 -0.34 3.72 -3.97
C LEU A 74 0.70 3.67 -2.84
N ALA A 75 0.62 4.57 -1.87
CA ALA A 75 1.44 4.44 -0.67
C ALA A 75 0.87 3.34 0.24
N PRO A 76 1.71 2.60 0.98
CA PRO A 76 1.30 1.46 1.80
C PRO A 76 0.23 1.82 2.85
N GLU A 77 0.25 3.05 3.36
CA GLU A 77 -0.77 3.57 4.29
C GLU A 77 -2.19 3.53 3.71
N TYR A 78 -2.33 3.73 2.38
CA TYR A 78 -3.63 3.74 1.70
C TYR A 78 -4.08 2.36 1.24
N LEU A 79 -3.24 1.32 1.35
CA LEU A 79 -3.62 -0.05 0.94
C LEU A 79 -4.80 -0.59 1.75
N SER A 80 -4.90 -0.20 3.03
CA SER A 80 -6.01 -0.61 3.89
C SER A 80 -7.35 -0.03 3.43
N LEU A 81 -7.31 1.13 2.76
CA LEU A 81 -8.44 1.88 2.25
C LEU A 81 -8.84 1.45 0.83
N LEU A 82 -8.02 0.61 0.20
CA LEU A 82 -8.32 0.05 -1.10
C LEU A 82 -9.55 -0.84 -1.00
N THR A 83 -10.56 -0.53 -1.79
CA THR A 83 -11.69 -1.45 -2.00
C THR A 83 -11.16 -2.70 -2.71
N PRO A 84 -11.67 -3.91 -2.45
CA PRO A 84 -11.25 -5.11 -3.19
C PRO A 84 -11.52 -4.95 -4.69
N THR A 85 -10.53 -4.44 -5.41
CA THR A 85 -10.50 -4.36 -6.87
C THR A 85 -9.78 -5.58 -7.41
N GLN A 86 -10.25 -6.04 -8.57
CA GLN A 86 -9.68 -7.13 -9.34
C GLN A 86 -8.47 -6.66 -10.14
N VAL A 87 -7.39 -6.27 -9.45
CA VAL A 87 -6.09 -6.07 -10.11
C VAL A 87 -5.45 -7.42 -10.39
N GLU A 88 -4.80 -7.58 -11.53
CA GLU A 88 -4.12 -8.83 -11.88
C GLU A 88 -2.80 -9.01 -11.11
N TRP A 89 -2.12 -7.89 -10.85
CA TRP A 89 -0.79 -7.86 -10.23
C TRP A 89 -0.70 -6.81 -9.12
N ILE A 90 -0.01 -7.17 -8.04
CA ILE A 90 0.33 -6.24 -6.97
C ILE A 90 1.82 -6.31 -6.76
N TRP A 91 2.48 -5.16 -6.78
CA TRP A 91 3.90 -5.07 -6.57
C TRP A 91 4.21 -4.23 -5.35
N PHE A 92 4.76 -4.87 -4.32
CA PHE A 92 5.28 -4.24 -3.12
C PHE A 92 6.77 -3.92 -3.31
N ALA A 93 7.10 -2.63 -3.33
CA ALA A 93 8.48 -2.16 -3.43
C ALA A 93 8.89 -1.43 -2.14
N GLY A 94 9.89 -1.94 -1.44
CA GLY A 94 10.39 -1.34 -0.20
C GLY A 94 9.41 -1.39 0.98
N CYS A 95 8.42 -2.28 0.92
CA CYS A 95 7.43 -2.48 1.98
C CYS A 95 7.10 -3.96 2.14
N GLU A 96 6.68 -4.34 3.35
CA GLU A 96 6.23 -5.69 3.65
C GLU A 96 4.82 -5.94 3.09
N VAL A 97 4.54 -7.20 2.81
CA VAL A 97 3.24 -7.64 2.28
C VAL A 97 2.20 -7.49 3.37
N GLN A 98 1.35 -6.47 3.28
CA GLN A 98 0.30 -6.25 4.26
C GLN A 98 -1.00 -6.99 3.94
N ARG A 99 -1.22 -7.35 2.67
CA ARG A 99 -2.42 -8.03 2.21
C ARG A 99 -2.10 -8.95 1.04
N ASP A 100 -2.41 -10.24 1.23
CA ASP A 100 -2.55 -11.15 0.11
C ASP A 100 -3.98 -10.98 -0.42
N LEU A 101 -4.09 -10.37 -1.60
CA LEU A 101 -5.39 -10.18 -2.26
C LEU A 101 -5.70 -11.37 -3.20
N GLY A 102 -4.97 -12.49 -3.12
CA GLY A 102 -5.16 -13.66 -3.96
C GLY A 102 -4.75 -13.47 -5.42
N GLN A 103 -3.98 -12.42 -5.72
CA GLN A 103 -3.50 -12.09 -7.07
C GLN A 103 -1.97 -12.22 -7.15
N LYS A 104 -1.42 -12.01 -8.35
CA LYS A 104 0.00 -12.23 -8.61
C LYS A 104 0.83 -11.15 -7.89
N THR A 105 1.42 -11.53 -6.76
CA THR A 105 2.13 -10.59 -5.89
C THR A 105 3.64 -10.60 -6.15
N LEU A 106 4.21 -9.43 -6.36
CA LEU A 106 5.63 -9.19 -6.57
C LEU A 106 6.22 -8.46 -5.38
N HIS A 107 7.45 -8.84 -5.01
CA HIS A 107 8.19 -8.24 -3.92
C HIS A 107 9.57 -7.79 -4.36
N SER A 108 9.89 -6.55 -4.04
CA SER A 108 11.23 -6.02 -4.23
C SER A 108 11.64 -5.07 -3.11
N PRO A 109 12.94 -4.85 -2.92
CA PRO A 109 13.41 -3.73 -2.13
C PRO A 109 12.98 -2.40 -2.77
N ASN A 110 13.35 -1.29 -2.12
CA ASN A 110 12.99 0.05 -2.57
C ASN A 110 13.48 0.29 -4.01
N LEU A 111 12.70 0.99 -4.83
CA LEU A 111 13.03 1.12 -6.26
C LEU A 111 14.41 1.74 -6.51
N SER A 112 14.88 2.64 -5.64
CA SER A 112 16.25 3.20 -5.67
C SER A 112 17.34 2.14 -5.48
N GLU A 113 17.10 1.13 -4.63
CA GLU A 113 18.03 0.02 -4.40
C GLU A 113 18.08 -0.91 -5.62
N ILE A 114 16.94 -1.08 -6.31
CA ILE A 114 16.86 -1.90 -7.53
C ILE A 114 17.62 -1.23 -8.67
N GLU A 115 17.55 0.09 -8.79
CA GLU A 115 18.23 0.84 -9.85
C GLU A 115 19.74 0.56 -9.84
N GLY A 116 20.36 0.62 -8.67
CA GLY A 116 21.80 0.38 -8.47
C GLY A 116 22.22 -1.09 -8.44
N ASN A 117 21.30 -2.05 -8.27
CA ASN A 117 21.64 -3.44 -8.04
C ASN A 117 21.07 -4.42 -9.07
N GLN A 118 21.95 -5.05 -9.85
CA GLN A 118 21.58 -6.05 -10.86
C GLN A 118 21.00 -7.34 -10.26
N GLN A 119 21.36 -7.70 -9.03
CA GLN A 119 20.80 -8.90 -8.38
C GLN A 119 19.32 -8.70 -8.06
N HIS A 120 18.93 -7.52 -7.59
CA HIS A 120 17.52 -7.20 -7.31
C HIS A 120 16.68 -7.18 -8.59
N LYS A 121 17.20 -6.62 -9.69
CA LYS A 121 16.55 -6.68 -11.00
C LYS A 121 16.32 -8.12 -11.47
N ARG A 122 17.34 -8.99 -11.33
CA ARG A 122 17.22 -10.42 -11.67
C ARG A 122 16.22 -11.14 -10.78
N ALA A 123 16.23 -10.90 -9.47
CA ALA A 123 15.30 -11.52 -8.53
C ALA A 123 13.84 -11.13 -8.86
N LEU A 124 13.60 -9.85 -9.15
CA LEU A 124 12.28 -9.38 -9.60
C LEU A 124 11.86 -10.06 -10.90
N TRP A 125 12.78 -10.19 -11.86
CA TRP A 125 12.52 -10.86 -13.12
C TRP A 125 12.15 -12.34 -12.94
N GLN A 126 12.84 -13.05 -12.05
CA GLN A 126 12.54 -14.43 -11.70
C GLN A 126 11.14 -14.56 -11.07
N GLN A 127 10.74 -13.63 -10.20
CA GLN A 127 9.37 -13.61 -9.66
C GLN A 127 8.33 -13.40 -10.75
N ILE A 128 8.54 -12.43 -11.65
CA ILE A 128 7.63 -12.18 -12.79
C ILE A 128 7.49 -13.44 -13.65
N GLN A 129 8.58 -14.14 -13.93
CA GLN A 129 8.55 -15.39 -14.69
C GLN A 129 7.84 -16.53 -13.94
N ALA A 130 8.06 -16.67 -12.63
CA ALA A 130 7.43 -17.71 -11.82
C ALA A 130 5.91 -17.52 -11.69
N LEU A 131 5.43 -16.28 -11.74
CA LEU A 131 4.02 -15.91 -11.65
C LEU A 131 3.34 -15.80 -13.02
N LYS A 132 4.08 -15.92 -14.12
CA LYS A 132 3.55 -15.76 -15.48
C LYS A 132 2.64 -16.93 -15.85
#